data_AF-A0A2J8JKK4-F1
#
_entry.id   AF-A0A2J8JKK4-F1
#
_cell.length_a   1.000
_cell.length_b   1.000
_cell.length_c   1.000
_cell.angle_alpha   90.00
_cell.angle_beta   90.00
_cell.angle_gamma   90.00
#
_symmetry.space_group_name_H-M   'P 1'
#
loop_
_entity.id
_entity.type
_entity.pdbx_description
1 polymer ?
#
loop_
_entity_poly.entity_id
_entity_poly.type
_entity_poly.pdbx_seq_one_letter_code
_entity_poly.pdbx_strand_id
1 'polypeptide(L)'
;RDTAEPKWDEEFEIELEGSQSLRILCYEKCYDKTKVNKDNNEIVDKIMGKGQIQLDPQTVETKNWHTDVIEMNGIKVEFSMKFTSRDMSLKRTPSKKQTGVFGVKISVVTKRPVWI
;
A
#
# COMPACT_ATOMS: atom_id res chain seq x y z
N ARG A 1 -9.81 -11.58 22.77
CA ARG A 1 -10.86 -10.78 23.44
C ARG A 1 -11.79 -10.38 22.31
N ASP A 2 -12.91 -11.07 22.20
CA ASP A 2 -13.82 -10.92 21.07
C ASP A 2 -14.87 -9.86 21.43
N THR A 3 -14.96 -8.81 20.62
CA THR A 3 -15.90 -7.69 20.79
C THR A 3 -16.74 -7.56 19.53
N ALA A 4 -18.00 -7.16 19.67
CA ALA A 4 -18.89 -6.89 18.55
C ALA A 4 -18.45 -5.64 17.74
N GLU A 5 -17.60 -4.80 18.33
CA GLU A 5 -17.05 -3.59 17.71
C GLU A 5 -15.51 -3.64 17.77
N PRO A 6 -14.86 -4.39 16.86
CA PRO A 6 -13.41 -4.44 16.80
C PRO A 6 -12.84 -3.09 16.40
N LYS A 7 -11.79 -2.65 17.11
CA LYS A 7 -11.00 -1.47 16.76
C LYS A 7 -9.62 -1.92 16.34
N TRP A 8 -9.26 -1.63 15.10
CA TRP A 8 -7.92 -1.87 14.60
C TRP A 8 -7.02 -0.68 14.94
N ASP A 9 -7.47 0.54 14.64
CA ASP A 9 -6.72 1.78 14.86
C ASP A 9 -5.28 1.71 14.31
N GLU A 10 -5.09 0.98 13.21
CA GLU A 10 -3.80 0.80 12.52
C GLU A 10 -3.70 1.74 11.32
N GLU A 11 -2.55 2.40 11.17
CA GLU A 11 -2.20 3.22 10.01
C GLU A 11 -1.07 2.56 9.22
N PHE A 12 -1.22 2.53 7.90
CA PHE A 12 -0.24 1.95 7.00
C PHE A 12 -0.07 2.82 5.75
N GLU A 13 1.13 2.81 5.19
CA GLU A 13 1.45 3.43 3.92
C GLU A 13 1.75 2.33 2.89
N ILE A 14 1.14 2.42 1.71
CA ILE A 14 1.31 1.43 0.63
C ILE A 14 1.70 2.16 -0.64
N GLU A 15 2.80 1.71 -1.25
CA GLU A 15 3.19 2.16 -2.58
C GLU A 15 2.37 1.41 -3.64
N LEU A 16 1.65 2.15 -4.49
CA LEU A 16 0.78 1.60 -5.51
C LEU A 16 1.21 2.08 -6.90
N GLU A 17 1.24 1.16 -7.86
CA GLU A 17 1.42 1.46 -9.29
C GLU A 17 0.34 0.73 -10.08
N GLY A 18 -0.44 1.47 -10.88
CA GLY A 18 -1.49 0.89 -11.75
C GLY A 18 -2.67 0.22 -11.03
N SER A 19 -2.81 0.38 -9.71
CA SER A 19 -3.91 -0.20 -8.94
C SER A 19 -5.21 0.56 -9.14
N GLN A 20 -6.32 -0.16 -9.35
CA GLN A 20 -7.62 0.43 -9.67
C GLN A 20 -8.62 0.40 -8.51
N SER A 21 -8.39 -0.45 -7.50
CA SER A 21 -9.34 -0.65 -6.41
C SER A 21 -8.65 -1.07 -5.12
N LEU A 22 -9.13 -0.59 -3.98
CA LEU A 22 -8.77 -1.13 -2.66
C LEU A 22 -9.80 -2.18 -2.25
N ARG A 23 -9.34 -3.35 -1.85
CA ARG A 23 -10.19 -4.45 -1.36
C ARG A 23 -9.90 -4.73 0.12
N ILE A 24 -10.94 -4.73 0.94
CA ILE A 24 -10.89 -5.04 2.37
C ILE A 24 -11.50 -6.43 2.59
N LEU A 25 -10.79 -7.29 3.32
CA LEU A 25 -11.22 -8.63 3.67
C LEU A 25 -11.23 -8.76 5.20
N CYS A 26 -12.38 -9.08 5.77
CA CYS A 26 -12.51 -9.30 7.20
C CYS A 26 -12.46 -10.80 7.48
N TYR A 27 -11.50 -11.23 8.30
CA TYR A 27 -11.34 -12.61 8.73
C TYR A 27 -11.63 -12.76 10.21
N GLU A 28 -12.27 -13.86 10.57
CA GLU A 28 -12.37 -14.35 11.93
C GLU A 28 -11.26 -15.38 12.16
N LYS A 29 -10.36 -15.09 13.11
CA LYS A 29 -9.29 -16.01 13.48
C LYS A 29 -9.86 -17.18 14.28
N CYS A 30 -9.71 -18.40 13.77
CA CYS A 30 -10.12 -19.59 14.49
C CYS A 30 -9.00 -20.03 15.45
N TYR A 31 -9.13 -19.72 16.73
CA TYR A 31 -8.13 -20.09 17.75
C TYR A 31 -8.33 -21.50 18.34
N ASP A 32 -9.30 -22.26 17.82
CA ASP A 32 -9.66 -23.54 18.40
C ASP A 32 -8.64 -24.64 18.04
N LYS A 33 -7.62 -24.77 18.88
CA LYS A 33 -6.59 -25.83 18.81
C LYS A 33 -7.17 -27.23 19.00
N THR A 34 -8.45 -27.41 19.33
CA THR A 34 -9.05 -28.74 19.51
C THR A 34 -9.65 -29.32 18.23
N LYS A 35 -9.72 -28.53 17.15
CA LYS A 35 -10.10 -28.97 15.80
C LYS A 35 -8.94 -28.86 14.82
N VAL A 36 -7.75 -29.31 15.23
CA VAL A 36 -6.69 -29.58 14.27
C VAL A 36 -7.14 -30.77 13.44
N ASN A 37 -7.50 -30.52 12.17
CA ASN A 37 -7.68 -31.59 11.22
C ASN A 37 -6.35 -32.35 11.13
N LYS A 38 -6.41 -33.69 11.19
CA LYS A 38 -5.26 -34.58 11.46
C LYS A 38 -4.16 -34.55 10.41
N ASP A 39 -4.30 -33.75 9.34
CA ASP A 39 -3.43 -33.82 8.18
C ASP A 39 -2.70 -32.54 7.77
N ASN A 40 -3.10 -31.32 8.15
CA ASN A 40 -2.31 -30.15 7.77
C ASN A 40 -2.55 -28.98 8.72
N ASN A 41 -1.46 -28.42 9.22
CA ASN A 41 -1.33 -27.40 10.27
C ASN A 41 -1.84 -26.00 9.83
N GLU A 42 -2.87 -25.91 8.99
CA GLU A 42 -3.44 -24.66 8.51
C GLU A 42 -4.52 -24.17 9.47
N ILE A 43 -4.23 -23.07 10.16
CA ILE A 43 -5.25 -22.24 10.79
C ILE A 43 -6.14 -21.72 9.67
N VAL A 44 -7.33 -22.29 9.49
CA VAL A 44 -8.26 -21.82 8.45
C VAL A 44 -9.01 -20.62 9.00
N ASP A 45 -8.42 -19.44 8.84
CA ASP A 45 -9.11 -18.17 9.09
C ASP A 45 -10.38 -18.11 8.22
N LYS A 46 -11.53 -17.86 8.85
CA LYS A 46 -12.81 -17.84 8.16
C LYS A 46 -13.06 -16.45 7.61
N ILE A 47 -13.32 -16.36 6.31
CA ILE A 47 -13.71 -15.09 5.70
C ILE A 47 -15.13 -14.70 6.12
N MET A 48 -15.26 -13.56 6.78
CA MET A 48 -16.52 -13.03 7.28
C MET A 48 -17.11 -11.95 6.37
N GLY A 49 -16.26 -11.21 5.64
CA GLY A 49 -16.69 -10.17 4.73
C GLY A 49 -15.67 -9.85 3.65
N LYS A 50 -16.17 -9.37 2.52
CA LYS A 50 -15.39 -8.85 1.39
C LYS A 50 -16.00 -7.52 0.97
N GLY A 51 -15.19 -6.50 0.85
CA GLY A 51 -15.61 -5.23 0.30
C GLY A 51 -14.54 -4.59 -0.56
N GLN A 52 -14.95 -3.71 -1.45
CA GLN A 52 -14.08 -3.10 -2.44
C GLN A 52 -14.52 -1.67 -2.73
N ILE A 53 -13.57 -0.77 -2.87
CA ILE A 53 -13.78 0.59 -3.38
C ILE A 53 -12.90 0.81 -4.61
N GLN A 54 -13.32 1.70 -5.51
CA GLN A 54 -12.52 2.10 -6.66
C GLN A 54 -11.58 3.23 -6.27
N LEU A 55 -10.33 3.14 -6.72
CA LEU A 55 -9.33 4.20 -6.60
C LEU A 55 -9.42 5.04 -7.87
N ASP A 56 -10.42 5.92 -7.94
CA ASP A 56 -10.56 6.85 -9.07
C ASP A 56 -9.51 7.96 -8.95
N PRO A 57 -8.64 8.18 -9.96
CA PRO A 57 -7.67 9.28 -9.95
C PRO A 57 -8.27 10.63 -9.54
N GLN A 58 -9.55 10.92 -9.90
CA GLN A 58 -10.18 12.19 -9.55
C GLN A 58 -10.53 12.33 -8.07
N THR A 59 -10.87 11.24 -7.38
CA THR A 59 -11.14 11.25 -5.92
C THR A 59 -9.85 11.12 -5.11
N VAL A 60 -8.84 10.47 -5.71
CA VAL A 60 -7.52 10.17 -5.17
C VAL A 60 -6.56 11.36 -5.30
N GLU A 61 -6.76 12.31 -6.22
CA GLU A 61 -5.92 13.50 -6.35
C GLU A 61 -6.07 14.52 -5.19
N THR A 62 -7.11 14.38 -4.38
CA THR A 62 -7.31 15.20 -3.19
C THR A 62 -6.29 14.84 -2.11
N LYS A 63 -5.34 15.74 -1.82
CA LYS A 63 -4.33 15.60 -0.74
C LYS A 63 -4.91 15.57 0.69
N ASN A 64 -6.21 15.47 0.83
CA ASN A 64 -6.89 15.48 2.11
C ASN A 64 -7.24 14.05 2.52
N TRP A 65 -7.42 13.85 3.82
CA TRP A 65 -7.99 12.61 4.33
C TRP A 65 -9.43 12.49 3.86
N HIS A 66 -9.75 11.34 3.29
CA HIS A 66 -11.09 10.95 2.91
C HIS A 66 -11.51 9.76 3.76
N THR A 67 -12.69 9.84 4.37
CA THR A 67 -13.23 8.78 5.22
C THR A 67 -14.31 8.03 4.44
N ASP A 68 -14.17 6.72 4.38
CA ASP A 68 -15.10 5.81 3.73
C ASP A 68 -15.57 4.73 4.70
N VAL A 69 -16.76 4.20 4.40
CA VAL A 69 -17.38 3.11 5.13
C VAL A 69 -17.75 2.00 4.16
N ILE A 70 -17.31 0.78 4.46
CA ILE A 70 -17.71 -0.42 3.72
C ILE A 70 -18.55 -1.31 4.62
N GLU A 71 -19.79 -1.57 4.18
CA GLU A 71 -20.70 -2.51 4.83
C GLU A 71 -20.69 -3.85 4.11
N MET A 72 -20.33 -4.93 4.81
CA MET A 72 -20.21 -6.29 4.27
C MET A 72 -20.77 -7.32 5.25
N ASN A 73 -21.78 -8.10 4.86
CA ASN A 73 -22.35 -9.17 5.69
C ASN A 73 -22.70 -8.75 7.14
N GLY A 74 -23.19 -7.52 7.35
CA GLY A 74 -23.50 -6.97 8.67
C GLY A 74 -22.29 -6.44 9.46
N ILE A 75 -21.09 -6.49 8.87
CA ILE A 75 -19.87 -5.86 9.38
C ILE A 75 -19.72 -4.49 8.72
N LYS A 76 -19.53 -3.45 9.53
CA LYS A 76 -19.24 -2.10 9.06
C LYS A 76 -17.77 -1.78 9.33
N VAL A 77 -17.01 -1.49 8.28
CA VAL A 77 -15.60 -1.09 8.37
C VAL A 77 -15.50 0.37 7.98
N GLU A 78 -15.12 1.20 8.94
CA GLU A 78 -14.79 2.61 8.70
C GLU A 78 -13.28 2.74 8.60
N PHE A 79 -12.80 3.45 7.58
CA PHE A 79 -11.38 3.77 7.43
C PHE A 79 -11.21 5.15 6.80
N SER A 80 -10.04 5.74 7.02
CA SER A 80 -9.63 6.95 6.33
C SER A 80 -8.43 6.66 5.44
N MET A 81 -8.39 7.26 4.26
CA MET A 81 -7.25 7.18 3.37
C MET A 81 -6.88 8.54 2.82
N LYS A 82 -5.60 8.68 2.48
CA LYS A 82 -5.09 9.84 1.77
C LYS A 82 -4.07 9.35 0.76
N PHE A 83 -4.16 9.86 -0.45
CA PHE A 83 -3.19 9.57 -1.48
C PHE A 83 -2.06 10.60 -1.50
N THR A 84 -0.85 10.10 -1.70
CA THR A 84 0.35 10.92 -1.85
C THR A 84 1.07 10.49 -3.13
N SER A 85 0.96 11.28 -4.20
CA SER A 85 1.68 10.99 -5.44
C SER A 85 3.20 11.07 -5.24
N ARG A 86 3.92 10.10 -5.83
CA ARG A 86 5.39 10.05 -5.87
C ARG A 86 6.01 11.18 -6.74
N ASP A 87 5.24 11.83 -7.60
CA ASP A 87 5.73 12.97 -8.41
C ASP A 87 6.13 14.19 -7.57
N MET A 88 5.77 14.22 -6.27
CA MET A 88 6.24 15.24 -5.32
C MET A 88 7.51 14.88 -4.54
N SER A 89 7.99 13.63 -4.59
CA SER A 89 9.13 13.19 -3.77
C SER A 89 10.48 13.11 -4.51
N LEU A 90 10.50 13.24 -5.84
CA LEU A 90 11.75 13.50 -6.57
C LEU A 90 11.83 14.95 -7.02
N LYS A 91 12.15 15.85 -6.08
CA LYS A 91 12.95 17.01 -6.47
C LYS A 91 14.27 16.48 -6.99
N ARG A 92 14.40 16.36 -8.32
CA ARG A 92 15.71 16.13 -8.95
C ARG A 92 16.68 17.12 -8.33
N THR A 93 17.73 16.64 -7.69
CA THR A 93 18.84 17.51 -7.33
C THR A 93 19.33 18.12 -8.63
N PRO A 94 19.25 19.44 -8.84
CA PRO A 94 19.79 20.04 -10.04
C PRO A 94 21.27 19.63 -10.10
N SER A 95 21.67 19.11 -11.25
CA SER A 95 23.07 18.75 -11.49
C SER A 95 23.96 19.91 -11.09
N LYS A 96 24.96 19.67 -10.24
CA LYS A 96 25.98 20.68 -9.92
C LYS A 96 26.84 21.03 -11.14
N LYS A 97 26.67 20.34 -12.28
CA LYS A 97 27.39 20.60 -13.53
C LYS A 97 26.59 21.55 -14.42
N GLN A 98 27.24 22.64 -14.80
CA GLN A 98 26.71 23.76 -15.60
C GLN A 98 26.32 23.39 -17.06
N THR A 99 26.62 22.17 -17.51
CA THR A 99 26.42 21.75 -18.91
C THR A 99 25.72 20.39 -19.00
N GLY A 100 24.77 20.27 -19.95
CA GLY A 100 24.01 19.05 -20.20
C GLY A 100 24.90 17.88 -20.65
N VAL A 101 24.45 16.66 -20.37
CA VAL A 101 25.18 15.42 -20.70
C VAL A 101 24.89 14.90 -22.12
N PHE A 102 23.96 15.52 -22.85
CA PHE A 102 23.63 15.16 -24.23
C PHE A 102 24.68 15.76 -25.17
N GLY A 103 25.35 14.92 -25.97
CA GLY A 103 26.40 15.35 -26.91
C GLY A 103 27.80 15.54 -26.29
N VAL A 104 27.96 15.38 -24.97
CA VAL A 104 29.29 15.44 -24.32
C VAL A 104 29.97 14.09 -24.42
N LYS A 105 31.23 14.07 -24.88
CA LYS A 105 32.04 12.84 -24.97
C LYS A 105 32.11 12.15 -23.60
N ILE A 106 31.80 10.85 -23.56
CA ILE A 106 31.80 10.02 -22.33
C ILE A 106 33.11 10.13 -21.54
N SER A 107 34.25 10.31 -22.22
CA SER A 107 35.57 10.48 -21.61
C SER A 107 35.69 11.73 -20.73
N VAL A 108 34.81 12.73 -20.88
CA VAL A 108 34.79 13.97 -20.09
C VAL A 108 34.06 13.75 -18.75
N VAL A 109 33.10 12.83 -18.71
CA VAL A 109 32.25 12.60 -17.54
C VAL A 109 32.63 11.37 -16.73
N THR A 110 33.40 10.43 -17.30
CA THR A 110 33.84 9.22 -16.60
C THR A 110 35.36 9.19 -16.45
N LYS A 111 35.84 9.05 -15.20
CA LYS A 111 37.25 8.71 -14.92
C LYS A 111 37.36 7.20 -14.83
N ARG A 112 38.23 6.59 -15.64
CA ARG A 112 38.53 5.15 -15.52
C ARG A 112 39.37 4.94 -14.25
N PRO A 113 38.94 4.10 -13.30
CA PRO A 113 39.83 3.69 -12.22
C PRO A 113 41.00 2.90 -12.81
N VAL A 114 42.21 3.37 -12.56
CA VAL A 114 43.43 2.60 -12.80
C VAL A 114 43.59 1.71 -11.58
N TRP A 115 43.42 0.41 -11.75
CA TRP A 115 43.85 -0.55 -10.72
C TRP A 115 45.37 -0.66 -10.82
N ILE A 116 46.07 -0.20 -9.79
CA ILE A 116 47.50 -0.43 -9.55
C ILE A 116 47.62 -1.59 -8.56
#